data_AF-A0A645JJM1-F1
#
_entry.id   AF-A0A645JJM1-F1
#
_cell.length_a   1.000
_cell.length_b   1.000
_cell.length_c   1.000
_cell.angle_alpha   90.00
_cell.angle_beta   90.00
_cell.angle_gamma   90.00
#
_symmetry.space_group_name_H-M   'P 1'
#
loop_
_entity.id
_entity.type
_entity.pdbx_description
1 polymer ?
#
loop_
_entity_poly.entity_id
_entity_poly.type
_entity_poly.pdbx_seq_one_letter_code
_entity_poly.pdbx_strand_id
1 'polypeptide(L)' 'MCTGNLRSATESLYEYKASKNRSDLIKSLQYYVIIAFFILGAAIGTLFTGVFGNKAIYFACVLLAVVFGMMFVKE' A
#
# COMPACT_ATOMS: atom_id res chain seq x y z
N MET A 1 -1.80 4.18 9.09
CA MET A 1 -1.42 4.67 7.75
C MET A 1 -2.59 4.74 6.77
N CYS A 2 -3.52 3.78 6.75
CA CYS A 2 -4.63 3.77 5.78
C CYS A 2 -5.62 4.96 5.89
N THR A 3 -5.75 5.59 7.06
CA THR A 3 -6.70 6.69 7.29
C THR A 3 -6.34 7.99 6.56
N GLY A 4 -5.04 8.31 6.43
CA GLY A 4 -4.59 9.49 5.69
C GLY A 4 -4.84 9.37 4.19
N ASN A 5 -4.40 8.26 3.60
CA ASN A 5 -4.60 8.00 2.17
C ASN A 5 -6.09 7.87 1.80
N LEU A 6 -6.91 7.28 2.67
CA LEU A 6 -8.35 7.14 2.43
C LEU A 6 -9.07 8.49 2.52
N ARG A 7 -8.67 9.36 3.45
CA ARG A 7 -9.18 10.74 3.53
C ARG A 7 -8.86 11.50 2.25
N SER A 8 -7.60 11.50 1.81
CA SER A 8 -7.20 12.16 0.56
C SER A 8 -7.90 11.56 -0.67
N ALA A 9 -8.09 10.24 -0.73
CA ALA A 9 -8.87 9.59 -1.78
C ALA A 9 -10.31 10.11 -1.84
N THR A 10 -10.94 10.26 -0.66
CA THR A 10 -12.34 10.69 -0.51
C THR A 10 -12.48 12.20 -0.79
N GLU A 11 -11.54 13.02 -0.34
CA GLU A 11 -11.48 14.45 -0.64
C GLU A 11 -11.35 14.68 -2.16
N SER A 12 -10.42 14.00 -2.85
CA SER A 12 -10.30 14.10 -4.32
C SER A 12 -11.52 13.57 -5.06
N LEU A 13 -12.21 12.55 -4.53
CA LEU A 13 -13.47 12.06 -5.11
C LEU A 13 -14.61 13.08 -4.96
N TYR A 14 -14.67 13.75 -3.81
CA TYR A 14 -15.65 14.80 -3.55
C TYR A 14 -15.39 16.03 -4.45
N GLU A 15 -14.13 16.45 -4.58
CA GLU A 15 -13.73 17.51 -5.51
C GLU A 15 -14.07 17.16 -6.96
N TYR A 16 -13.84 15.91 -7.38
CA TYR A 16 -14.28 15.44 -8.70
C TYR A 16 -15.80 15.53 -8.87
N LYS A 17 -16.58 15.17 -7.84
CA LYS A 17 -18.06 15.25 -7.90
C LYS A 17 -18.55 16.69 -7.99
N ALA A 18 -17.85 17.64 -7.37
CA ALA A 18 -18.18 19.06 -7.40
C ALA A 18 -17.69 19.78 -8.67
N SER A 19 -16.49 19.46 -9.14
CA SER A 19 -15.80 20.17 -10.24
C SER A 19 -15.90 19.45 -11.60
N LYS A 20 -16.21 18.15 -11.62
CA LYS A 20 -16.19 17.25 -12.81
C LYS A 20 -14.82 17.14 -13.51
N ASN A 21 -13.74 17.58 -12.85
CA ASN A 21 -12.39 17.55 -13.38
C ASN A 21 -11.77 16.15 -13.33
N ARG A 22 -11.50 15.56 -14.49
CA ARG A 22 -10.96 14.18 -14.59
C ARG A 22 -9.61 13.98 -13.89
N SER A 23 -8.81 15.04 -13.71
CA SER A 23 -7.55 15.00 -12.97
C SER A 23 -7.75 14.53 -11.52
N ASP A 24 -8.81 14.99 -10.85
CA ASP A 24 -9.06 14.68 -9.45
C ASP A 24 -9.58 13.25 -9.27
N LEU A 25 -10.29 12.73 -10.27
CA LEU A 25 -10.67 11.32 -10.34
C LEU A 25 -9.45 10.40 -10.46
N ILE A 26 -8.48 10.76 -11.30
CA ILE A 26 -7.25 9.96 -11.46
C ILE A 26 -6.47 9.91 -10.15
N LYS A 27 -6.32 11.05 -9.46
CA LYS A 27 -5.67 11.11 -8.14
C LYS A 27 -6.41 10.25 -7.11
N SER A 28 -7.74 10.35 -7.04
CA SER A 28 -8.56 9.53 -6.14
C SER A 28 -8.36 8.04 -6.41
N LEU A 29 -8.40 7.62 -7.69
CA LEU A 29 -8.16 6.22 -8.09
C LEU A 29 -6.76 5.73 -7.71
N GLN A 30 -5.72 6.54 -7.87
CA GLN A 30 -4.36 6.18 -7.45
C GLN A 30 -4.30 5.85 -5.96
N TYR A 31 -4.91 6.68 -5.10
CA TYR A 31 -4.97 6.40 -3.67
C TYR A 31 -5.74 5.11 -3.37
N TYR A 32 -6.87 4.88 -4.03
CA TYR A 32 -7.64 3.63 -3.86
C TYR A 32 -6.85 2.40 -4.30
N VAL A 33 -6.10 2.47 -5.39
CA VAL A 33 -5.25 1.37 -5.86
C VAL A 33 -4.16 1.05 -4.83
N ILE A 34 -3.47 2.06 -4.30
CA ILE A 34 -2.44 1.87 -3.26
C ILE A 34 -3.05 1.19 -2.02
N ILE A 35 -4.22 1.64 -1.58
CA ILE A 35 -4.93 1.05 -0.43
C ILE A 35 -5.30 -0.41 -0.71
N ALA A 36 -5.81 -0.70 -1.91
CA ALA A 36 -6.17 -2.06 -2.30
C ALA A 36 -4.96 -3.00 -2.29
N PHE A 37 -3.81 -2.59 -2.84
CA PHE A 37 -2.58 -3.36 -2.77
C PHE A 37 -2.12 -3.61 -1.33
N PHE A 38 -2.29 -2.62 -0.44
CA PHE A 38 -1.95 -2.76 0.97
C PHE A 38 -2.83 -3.82 1.68
N ILE A 39 -4.14 -3.76 1.45
CA ILE A 39 -5.10 -4.71 2.02
C ILE A 39 -4.84 -6.12 1.48
N LEU A 40 -4.61 -6.26 0.16
CA LEU A 40 -4.27 -7.53 -0.47
C LEU A 40 -2.97 -8.10 0.08
N GLY A 41 -1.93 -7.28 0.21
CA GLY A 41 -0.65 -7.69 0.80
C GLY A 41 -0.81 -8.18 2.24
N ALA A 42 -1.62 -7.49 3.05
CA ALA A 42 -1.90 -7.91 4.43
C ALA A 42 -2.72 -9.21 4.50
N ALA A 43 -3.73 -9.37 3.65
CA ALA A 43 -4.54 -10.58 3.58
C ALA A 43 -3.68 -11.79 3.17
N ILE A 44 -2.89 -11.64 2.10
CA ILE A 44 -1.94 -12.67 1.65
C ILE A 44 -0.93 -12.97 2.75
N GLY A 45 -0.32 -11.96 3.36
CA GLY A 45 0.63 -12.14 4.46
C GLY A 45 0.04 -12.92 5.64
N THR A 46 -1.25 -12.69 5.95
CA THR A 46 -1.95 -13.41 7.02
C THR A 46 -2.17 -14.88 6.66
N LEU A 47 -2.58 -15.17 5.42
CA LEU A 47 -2.73 -16.55 4.94
C LEU A 47 -1.40 -17.31 4.98
N PHE A 48 -0.33 -16.68 4.48
CA PHE A 48 1.01 -17.27 4.50
C PHE A 48 1.51 -17.46 5.94
N THR A 49 1.25 -16.52 6.85
CA THR A 49 1.59 -16.67 8.27
C THR A 49 0.82 -17.83 8.92
N GLY A 50 -0.44 -18.06 8.52
CA GLY A 50 -1.22 -19.23 8.97
C GLY A 50 -0.63 -20.57 8.52
N VAL A 51 0.00 -20.63 7.34
CA VAL A 51 0.62 -21.86 6.81
C VAL A 51 2.04 -22.08 7.34
N PHE A 52 2.86 -21.04 7.42
CA PHE A 52 4.28 -21.13 7.79
C PHE A 52 4.54 -20.92 9.30
N GLY A 53 3.54 -20.47 10.05
CA GLY A 53 3.64 -20.17 11.48
C GLY A 53 4.80 -19.22 11.78
N ASN A 54 5.56 -19.53 12.84
CA ASN A 54 6.70 -18.70 13.27
C ASN A 54 7.82 -18.57 12.23
N LYS A 55 7.88 -19.43 11.19
CA LYS A 55 8.91 -19.31 10.14
C LYS A 55 8.65 -18.14 9.19
N ALA A 56 7.43 -17.60 9.14
CA ALA A 56 7.09 -16.45 8.32
C ALA A 56 7.91 -15.19 8.68
N ILE A 57 8.35 -15.06 9.94
CA ILE A 57 9.16 -13.92 10.40
C ILE A 57 10.50 -13.83 9.65
N TYR A 58 11.13 -14.97 9.33
CA TYR A 58 12.41 -14.99 8.63
C TYR A 58 12.28 -14.42 7.22
N PHE A 59 11.14 -14.63 6.56
CA PHE A 59 10.87 -14.05 5.25
C PHE A 59 10.84 -12.51 5.32
N ALA A 60 10.16 -11.95 6.32
CA ALA A 60 10.13 -10.52 6.55
C ALA A 60 11.54 -9.97 6.88
N CYS A 61 12.31 -10.67 7.73
CA CYS A 61 13.68 -10.27 8.08
C CYS A 61 14.61 -10.26 6.85
N VAL A 62 14.54 -11.29 5.99
CA VAL A 62 15.35 -11.35 4.76
C VAL A 62 14.96 -10.22 3.81
N LEU A 63 13.67 -9.97 3.61
CA LEU A 63 13.20 -8.93 2.71
C LEU A 63 13.63 -7.53 3.21
N LEU A 64 13.52 -7.27 4.52
CA LEU A 64 14.02 -6.04 5.13
C LEU A 64 15.54 -5.90 5.00
N ALA A 65 16.30 -6.99 5.19
CA ALA A 65 17.75 -6.98 5.04
C ALA A 65 18.17 -6.67 3.59
N VAL A 66 17.45 -7.20 2.60
CA VAL A 66 17.68 -6.91 1.18
C VAL A 66 17.41 -5.44 0.86
N VAL A 67 16.28 -4.89 1.30
CA VAL A 67 15.94 -3.46 1.10
C VAL A 67 16.94 -2.56 1.82
N PHE A 68 17.34 -2.92 3.03
CA PHE A 68 18.36 -2.22 3.78
C PHE A 68 19.69 -2.21 3.02
N GLY A 69 20.11 -3.35 2.46
CA GLY A 69 21.31 -3.43 1.61
C GLY A 69 21.21 -2.57 0.35
N MET A 70 20.05 -2.57 -0.32
CA MET A 70 19.79 -1.72 -1.48
C MET A 70 19.94 -0.23 -1.15
N MET A 71 19.61 0.20 0.07
CA MET A 71 19.76 1.59 0.50
C MET A 71 21.23 2.08 0.49
N PHE A 72 22.20 1.17 0.57
CA PHE A 72 23.64 1.49 0.51
C PHE A 72 24.23 1.33 -0.89
N VAL A 73 23.44 0.86 -1.86
CA VAL A 73 23.85 0.87 -3.26
C VAL A 73 23.84 2.32 -3.72
N LYS A 74 25.02 2.83 -4.04
CA LYS A 74 25.22 4.19 -4.53
C LYS A 74 24.61 4.30 -5.93
N GLU A 75 23.83 5.36 -6.15
CA GLU A 75 23.26 5.70 -7.47
C GLU A 75 24.37 5.89 -8.52
#